data_AF-A0AAV5FDU8-F1
#
_entry.id   AF-A0AAV5FDU8-F1
#
_cell.length_a   1.000
_cell.length_b   1.000
_cell.length_c   1.000
_cell.angle_alpha   90.00
_cell.angle_beta   90.00
_cell.angle_gamma   90.00
#
_symmetry.space_group_name_H-M   'P 1'
#
loop_
_entity.id
_entity.type
_entity.pdbx_description
1 polymer ?
#
loop_
_entity_poly.entity_id
_entity_poly.type
_entity_poly.pdbx_seq_one_letter_code
_entity_poly.pdbx_strand_id
1 'polypeptide(L)'
;MASSQQSHFADPHKLSRVEYSGRVGHTCNICGLELAGIAGYRCKACDFDVHEVCADHFTETAFFFAHPWHPLKLSRIPPTSSDSATRWYCDMCMEIFPPGSFAYRCVGCMFDVHPLCTMVPQTIRSPLHPEHDLNMVPSPGGCRVCSEVLPIWHYVCGGSCLFKVHVSCVTGEEPSGAEQGSAGQGNSSSHQPQTQPEPEPQQGTTTADQTTSGSQSIVVIKRSRRTTRVAKFILKQAFSIALDAATGGLGSPLIEILAQALG
;
A
#
# COMPACT_ATOMS: atom_id res chain seq x y z
N MET A 1 -4.07 -7.60 -42.02
CA MET A 1 -4.54 -7.29 -40.66
C MET A 1 -3.93 -5.95 -40.27
N ALA A 2 -4.70 -4.86 -40.27
CA ALA A 2 -4.19 -3.57 -39.85
C ALA A 2 -3.93 -3.62 -38.33
N SER A 3 -2.70 -3.34 -37.90
CA SER A 3 -2.39 -3.21 -36.48
C SER A 3 -3.16 -2.01 -35.94
N SER A 4 -4.07 -2.23 -34.98
CA SER A 4 -4.79 -1.14 -34.31
C SER A 4 -3.77 -0.33 -33.50
N GLN A 5 -3.54 0.91 -33.92
CA GLN A 5 -2.64 1.85 -33.26
C GLN A 5 -3.44 2.95 -32.57
N GLN A 6 -3.06 3.31 -31.34
CA GLN A 6 -3.73 4.33 -30.54
C GLN A 6 -2.70 5.30 -29.95
N SER A 7 -3.04 6.59 -29.90
CA SER A 7 -2.29 7.59 -29.14
C SER A 7 -2.58 7.46 -27.65
N HIS A 8 -1.59 7.67 -26.80
CA HIS A 8 -1.75 7.61 -25.35
C HIS A 8 -1.09 8.83 -24.68
N PHE A 9 -1.71 9.42 -23.67
CA PHE A 9 -1.19 10.65 -23.06
C PHE A 9 0.15 10.45 -22.33
N ALA A 10 0.43 9.22 -21.85
CA ALA A 10 1.65 8.91 -21.11
C ALA A 10 2.84 8.50 -22.00
N ASP A 11 2.65 8.39 -23.33
CA ASP A 11 3.71 8.11 -24.30
C ASP A 11 3.50 8.92 -25.60
N PRO A 12 4.50 9.67 -26.08
CA PRO A 12 4.33 10.51 -27.27
C PRO A 12 4.16 9.71 -28.58
N HIS A 13 4.44 8.40 -28.57
CA HIS A 13 4.30 7.54 -29.75
C HIS A 13 2.95 6.83 -29.78
N LYS A 14 2.58 6.39 -30.98
CA LYS A 14 1.41 5.51 -31.14
C LYS A 14 1.74 4.12 -30.59
N LEU A 15 0.89 3.65 -29.69
CA LEU A 15 0.97 2.30 -29.15
C LEU A 15 0.32 1.32 -30.12
N SER A 16 0.91 0.14 -30.29
CA SER A 16 0.29 -0.96 -31.04
C SER A 16 -0.35 -1.95 -30.08
N ARG A 17 -1.56 -2.42 -30.38
CA ARG A 17 -2.19 -3.50 -29.61
C ARG A 17 -1.38 -4.78 -29.72
N VAL A 18 -1.17 -5.47 -28.62
CA VAL A 18 -0.42 -6.73 -28.52
C VAL A 18 -1.10 -7.68 -27.55
N GLU A 19 -0.93 -8.98 -27.79
CA GLU A 19 -1.26 -10.04 -26.83
C GLU A 19 0.04 -10.46 -26.14
N TYR A 20 0.14 -10.24 -24.83
CA TYR A 20 1.34 -10.59 -24.09
C TYR A 20 1.31 -12.09 -23.80
N SER A 21 2.17 -12.84 -24.50
CA SER A 21 2.33 -14.29 -24.23
C SER A 21 2.72 -14.53 -22.77
N GLY A 22 2.32 -15.67 -22.18
CA GLY A 22 2.61 -16.04 -20.78
C GLY A 22 4.10 -16.26 -20.42
N ARG A 23 5.05 -15.73 -21.21
CA ARG A 23 6.48 -15.72 -20.88
C ARG A 23 6.86 -14.40 -20.19
N VAL A 24 7.82 -14.50 -19.29
CA VAL A 24 8.29 -13.50 -18.32
C VAL A 24 8.70 -12.17 -18.98
N GLY A 25 8.33 -11.05 -18.36
CA GLY A 25 9.12 -9.81 -18.42
C GLY A 25 8.36 -8.49 -18.46
N HIS A 26 7.09 -8.49 -18.87
CA HIS A 26 6.34 -7.23 -19.09
C HIS A 26 5.51 -6.83 -17.88
N THR A 27 5.68 -5.58 -17.43
CA THR A 27 4.85 -4.93 -16.44
C THR A 27 4.22 -3.68 -17.03
N CYS A 28 2.98 -3.42 -16.67
CA CYS A 28 2.29 -2.21 -17.08
C CYS A 28 2.94 -1.00 -16.42
N ASN A 29 3.35 -0.01 -17.21
CA ASN A 29 4.01 1.19 -16.69
C ASN A 29 3.11 2.04 -15.79
N ILE A 30 1.78 1.97 -15.97
CA ILE A 30 0.83 2.77 -15.19
C ILE A 30 0.56 2.12 -13.83
N CYS A 31 0.16 0.84 -13.80
CA CYS A 31 -0.26 0.18 -12.56
C CYS A 31 0.85 -0.66 -11.90
N GLY A 32 1.95 -0.93 -12.60
CA GLY A 32 3.06 -1.77 -12.14
C GLY A 32 2.73 -3.27 -12.06
N LEU A 33 1.56 -3.70 -12.55
CA LEU A 33 1.15 -5.11 -12.55
C LEU A 33 1.68 -5.85 -13.77
N GLU A 34 1.76 -7.17 -13.66
CA GLU A 34 2.21 -8.03 -14.77
C GLU A 34 1.19 -8.03 -15.91
N LEU A 35 1.69 -8.16 -17.13
CA LEU A 35 0.90 -8.19 -18.37
C LEU A 35 0.72 -9.60 -18.94
N ALA A 36 1.24 -10.63 -18.29
CA ALA A 36 1.24 -11.99 -18.82
C ALA A 36 -0.19 -12.51 -19.06
N GLY A 37 -0.46 -13.02 -20.27
CA GLY A 37 -1.71 -13.70 -20.62
C GLY A 37 -2.90 -12.77 -20.91
N ILE A 38 -2.68 -11.47 -21.04
CA ILE A 38 -3.74 -10.48 -21.29
C ILE A 38 -3.36 -9.52 -22.42
N ALA A 39 -4.37 -8.91 -23.03
CA ALA A 39 -4.19 -7.92 -24.07
C ALA A 39 -3.74 -6.56 -23.50
N GLY A 40 -2.98 -5.82 -24.29
CA GLY A 40 -2.66 -4.44 -24.00
C GLY A 40 -2.01 -3.72 -25.15
N TYR A 41 -1.34 -2.62 -24.84
CA TYR A 41 -0.70 -1.77 -25.83
C TYR A 41 0.79 -1.64 -25.53
N ARG A 42 1.62 -1.68 -26.58
CA ARG A 42 3.08 -1.56 -26.49
C ARG A 42 3.62 -0.50 -27.46
N CYS A 43 4.49 0.36 -26.95
CA CYS A 43 5.43 1.14 -27.73
C CYS A 43 6.81 0.49 -27.66
N LYS A 44 7.29 -0.04 -28.79
CA LYS A 44 8.63 -0.65 -28.86
C LYS A 44 9.76 0.39 -28.77
N ALA A 45 9.50 1.66 -29.11
CA ALA A 45 10.51 2.70 -29.11
C ALA A 45 10.87 3.17 -27.69
N CYS A 46 9.87 3.28 -26.82
CA CYS A 46 10.03 3.70 -25.43
C CYS A 46 10.09 2.55 -24.42
N ASP A 47 9.87 1.31 -24.88
CA ASP A 47 9.57 0.16 -24.02
C ASP A 47 8.42 0.46 -23.04
N PHE A 48 7.36 1.09 -23.57
CA PHE A 48 6.16 1.43 -22.80
C PHE A 48 5.10 0.36 -23.04
N ASP A 49 4.71 -0.32 -21.99
CA ASP A 49 3.67 -1.35 -21.95
C ASP A 49 2.54 -0.90 -21.02
N VAL A 50 1.29 -1.11 -21.45
CA VAL A 50 0.11 -0.79 -20.63
C VAL A 50 -0.99 -1.82 -20.87
N HIS A 51 -1.74 -2.18 -19.82
CA HIS A 51 -2.96 -2.98 -19.98
C HIS A 51 -3.95 -2.20 -20.85
N GLU A 52 -4.75 -2.91 -21.66
CA GLU A 52 -5.85 -2.28 -22.41
C GLU A 52 -6.76 -1.49 -21.45
N VAL A 53 -7.15 -2.13 -20.34
CA VAL A 53 -7.98 -1.52 -19.28
C VAL A 53 -7.29 -0.33 -18.60
N CYS A 54 -5.97 -0.36 -18.40
CA CYS A 54 -5.26 0.76 -17.77
C CYS A 54 -5.14 1.97 -18.70
N ALA A 55 -5.03 1.73 -20.02
CA ALA A 55 -4.96 2.79 -21.02
C ALA A 55 -6.28 3.56 -21.14
N ASP A 56 -7.41 2.88 -20.91
CA ASP A 56 -8.75 3.48 -20.97
C ASP A 56 -9.16 4.09 -19.62
N HIS A 57 -8.79 3.45 -18.52
CA HIS A 57 -9.25 3.85 -17.20
C HIS A 57 -8.47 5.03 -16.61
N PHE A 58 -7.14 5.01 -16.70
CA PHE A 58 -6.32 6.09 -16.15
C PHE A 58 -6.17 7.22 -17.18
N THR A 59 -6.26 8.45 -16.69
CA THR A 59 -6.21 9.67 -17.51
C THR A 59 -5.01 10.53 -17.14
N GLU A 60 -4.74 11.58 -17.93
CA GLU A 60 -3.64 12.51 -17.61
C GLU A 60 -3.87 13.23 -16.26
N THR A 61 -5.14 13.43 -15.89
CA THR A 61 -5.53 14.12 -14.66
C THR A 61 -6.61 13.34 -13.93
N ALA A 62 -6.50 13.26 -12.60
CA ALA A 62 -7.48 12.61 -11.73
C ALA A 62 -7.86 13.51 -10.54
N PHE A 63 -9.10 13.38 -10.07
CA PHE A 63 -9.56 13.94 -8.80
C PHE A 63 -9.65 12.81 -7.78
N PHE A 64 -9.15 13.05 -6.56
CA PHE A 64 -9.05 12.00 -5.55
C PHE A 64 -9.52 12.51 -4.19
N PHE A 65 -10.34 11.72 -3.49
CA PHE A 65 -10.98 12.17 -2.24
C PHE A 65 -9.99 12.54 -1.12
N ALA A 66 -8.80 11.92 -1.12
CA ALA A 66 -7.76 12.20 -0.14
C ALA A 66 -7.04 13.55 -0.41
N HIS A 67 -7.21 14.10 -1.62
CA HIS A 67 -6.66 15.37 -2.04
C HIS A 67 -7.66 16.12 -2.96
N PRO A 68 -8.81 16.58 -2.44
CA PRO A 68 -9.90 17.09 -3.27
C PRO A 68 -9.69 18.53 -3.74
N TRP A 69 -8.71 19.24 -3.18
CA TRP A 69 -8.49 20.67 -3.43
C TRP A 69 -7.86 20.94 -4.81
N HIS A 70 -7.08 20.00 -5.32
CA HIS A 70 -6.38 20.14 -6.60
C HIS A 70 -6.46 18.86 -7.43
N PRO A 71 -6.56 18.97 -8.76
CA PRO A 71 -6.37 17.83 -9.65
C PRO A 71 -4.94 17.27 -9.52
N LEU A 72 -4.81 15.95 -9.57
CA LEU A 72 -3.53 15.26 -9.62
C LEU A 72 -3.16 15.00 -11.07
N LYS A 73 -1.91 15.30 -11.46
CA LYS A 73 -1.40 15.02 -12.82
C LYS A 73 -0.58 13.74 -12.84
N LEU A 74 -0.89 12.83 -13.77
CA LEU A 74 -0.09 11.64 -13.98
C LEU A 74 1.28 12.01 -14.56
N SER A 75 2.35 11.67 -13.86
CA SER A 75 3.71 11.91 -14.34
C SER A 75 4.71 10.95 -13.68
N ARG A 76 5.90 10.84 -14.27
CA ARG A 76 6.93 9.95 -13.74
C ARG A 76 7.57 10.54 -12.49
N ILE A 77 7.88 9.67 -11.54
CA ILE A 77 8.77 9.98 -10.43
C ILE A 77 10.18 10.21 -11.01
N PRO A 78 10.87 11.30 -10.63
CA PRO A 78 12.20 11.57 -11.15
C PRO A 78 13.14 10.39 -10.90
N PRO A 79 13.99 10.02 -11.87
CA PRO A 79 15.02 9.03 -11.62
C PRO A 79 15.94 9.53 -10.50
N THR A 80 16.18 8.69 -9.49
CA THR A 80 17.15 9.00 -8.44
C THR A 80 18.55 8.97 -9.04
N SER A 81 19.30 10.07 -8.98
CA SER A 81 20.75 10.03 -9.25
C SER A 81 21.44 9.20 -8.16
N SER A 82 22.59 8.60 -8.48
CA SER A 82 23.39 7.78 -7.56
C SER A 82 23.69 8.46 -6.22
N ASP A 83 23.62 9.78 -6.18
CA ASP A 83 24.02 10.63 -5.06
C ASP A 83 22.80 11.17 -4.27
N SER A 84 21.58 10.88 -4.72
CA SER A 84 20.35 11.33 -4.06
C SER A 84 19.83 10.26 -3.09
N ALA A 85 19.91 10.53 -1.79
CA ALA A 85 19.31 9.69 -0.75
C ALA A 85 17.77 9.81 -0.70
N THR A 86 17.19 10.74 -1.46
CA THR A 86 15.76 11.05 -1.46
C THR A 86 14.95 9.94 -2.11
N ARG A 87 14.07 9.33 -1.32
CA ARG A 87 13.07 8.37 -1.78
C ARG A 87 11.71 9.04 -1.84
N TRP A 88 10.93 8.70 -2.86
CA TRP A 88 9.55 9.12 -3.01
C TRP A 88 8.64 8.03 -2.45
N TYR A 89 7.59 8.44 -1.74
CA TYR A 89 6.65 7.51 -1.11
C TYR A 89 5.24 7.86 -1.54
N CYS A 90 4.39 6.85 -1.68
CA CYS A 90 2.97 7.06 -1.91
C CYS A 90 2.30 7.52 -0.60
N ASP A 91 1.57 8.64 -0.64
CA ASP A 91 0.89 9.18 0.54
C ASP A 91 -0.22 8.28 1.08
N MET A 92 -0.77 7.38 0.26
CA MET A 92 -1.82 6.44 0.67
C MET A 92 -1.26 5.17 1.32
N CYS A 93 -0.30 4.50 0.67
CA CYS A 93 0.19 3.19 1.13
C CYS A 93 1.58 3.24 1.79
N MET A 94 2.26 4.39 1.78
CA MET A 94 3.62 4.60 2.30
C MET A 94 4.70 3.74 1.63
N GLU A 95 4.40 3.06 0.52
CA GLU A 95 5.39 2.32 -0.25
C GLU A 95 6.26 3.26 -1.09
N ILE A 96 7.52 2.87 -1.29
CA ILE A 96 8.47 3.62 -2.11
C ILE A 96 8.10 3.47 -3.59
N PHE A 97 8.06 4.59 -4.30
CA PHE A 97 7.98 4.56 -5.75
C PHE A 97 9.30 4.08 -6.37
N PRO A 98 9.27 3.08 -7.27
CA PRO A 98 10.42 2.78 -8.11
C PRO A 98 10.81 4.01 -8.95
N PRO A 99 12.11 4.30 -9.14
CA PRO A 99 12.55 5.38 -10.01
C PRO A 99 11.93 5.28 -11.41
N GLY A 100 11.42 6.38 -11.95
CA GLY A 100 10.81 6.42 -13.29
C GLY A 100 9.41 5.81 -13.40
N SER A 101 8.85 5.26 -12.32
CA SER A 101 7.45 4.79 -12.27
C SER A 101 6.46 5.95 -12.35
N PHE A 102 5.23 5.68 -12.78
CA PHE A 102 4.17 6.67 -12.82
C PHE A 102 3.49 6.85 -11.46
N ALA A 103 3.17 8.09 -11.15
CA ALA A 103 2.36 8.51 -10.01
C ALA A 103 1.37 9.60 -10.43
N TYR A 104 0.24 9.69 -9.76
CA TYR A 104 -0.58 10.90 -9.77
C TYR A 104 -0.04 11.87 -8.74
N ARG A 105 0.26 13.09 -9.19
CA ARG A 105 1.08 14.03 -8.43
C ARG A 105 0.44 15.40 -8.38
N CYS A 106 0.43 15.99 -7.19
CA CYS A 106 0.22 17.41 -6.98
C CYS A 106 1.53 18.01 -6.46
N VAL A 107 2.34 18.54 -7.37
CA VAL A 107 3.69 19.06 -7.05
C VAL A 107 3.63 20.19 -6.02
N GLY A 108 2.63 21.07 -6.11
CA GLY A 108 2.47 22.19 -5.18
C GLY A 108 2.16 21.77 -3.74
N CYS A 109 1.52 20.61 -3.55
CA CYS A 109 1.21 20.06 -2.24
C CYS A 109 2.14 18.93 -1.81
N MET A 110 3.09 18.52 -2.67
CA MET A 110 3.93 17.33 -2.49
C MET A 110 3.10 16.08 -2.17
N PHE A 111 1.96 15.92 -2.86
CA PHE A 111 1.07 14.78 -2.70
C PHE A 111 1.22 13.85 -3.91
N ASP A 112 1.71 12.63 -3.67
CA ASP A 112 2.02 11.64 -4.68
C ASP A 112 1.34 10.30 -4.35
N VAL A 113 0.57 9.77 -5.28
CA VAL A 113 -0.14 8.49 -5.10
C VAL A 113 0.03 7.58 -6.30
N HIS A 114 0.14 6.27 -6.05
CA HIS A 114 0.11 5.28 -7.13
C HIS A 114 -1.22 5.42 -7.90
N PRO A 115 -1.25 5.20 -9.23
CA PRO A 115 -2.50 5.18 -10.01
C PRO A 115 -3.52 4.23 -9.40
N LEU A 116 -3.03 3.05 -9.07
CA LEU A 116 -3.75 2.04 -8.35
C LEU A 116 -4.31 2.50 -6.99
N CYS A 117 -3.56 3.26 -6.17
CA CYS A 117 -4.09 3.80 -4.90
C CYS A 117 -5.23 4.80 -5.06
N THR A 118 -5.40 5.42 -6.24
CA THR A 118 -6.54 6.31 -6.51
C THR A 118 -7.87 5.56 -6.65
N MET A 119 -7.81 4.23 -6.81
CA MET A 119 -8.97 3.34 -6.93
C MET A 119 -9.54 2.88 -5.60
N VAL A 120 -8.87 3.17 -4.48
CA VAL A 120 -9.38 2.76 -3.18
C VAL A 120 -10.67 3.55 -2.91
N PRO A 121 -11.79 2.88 -2.55
CA PRO A 121 -13.02 3.57 -2.21
C PRO A 121 -12.86 4.39 -0.93
N GLN A 122 -13.51 5.56 -0.89
CA GLN A 122 -13.53 6.40 0.30
C GLN A 122 -14.32 5.74 1.44
N THR A 123 -15.38 5.01 1.11
CA THR A 123 -16.28 4.39 2.09
C THR A 123 -16.53 2.94 1.70
N ILE A 124 -16.48 2.03 2.67
CA ILE A 124 -16.69 0.59 2.48
C ILE A 124 -17.62 0.03 3.55
N ARG A 125 -18.14 -1.18 3.31
CA ARG A 125 -18.75 -2.03 4.33
C ARG A 125 -17.84 -3.22 4.57
N SER A 126 -17.36 -3.40 5.80
CA SER A 126 -16.52 -4.54 6.13
C SER A 126 -17.37 -5.68 6.70
N PRO A 127 -17.15 -6.95 6.30
CA PRO A 127 -17.81 -8.10 6.95
C PRO A 127 -17.42 -8.23 8.43
N LEU A 128 -16.29 -7.64 8.85
CA LEU A 128 -15.86 -7.61 10.24
C LEU A 128 -16.60 -6.56 11.08
N HIS A 129 -17.27 -5.62 10.43
CA HIS A 129 -18.05 -4.57 11.08
C HIS A 129 -19.29 -4.22 10.22
N PRO A 130 -20.25 -5.13 10.10
CA PRO A 130 -21.34 -5.02 9.13
C PRO A 130 -22.38 -3.95 9.48
N GLU A 131 -22.47 -3.56 10.76
CA GLU A 131 -23.46 -2.60 11.26
C GLU A 131 -23.20 -1.16 10.78
N HIS A 132 -21.96 -0.83 10.38
CA HIS A 132 -21.59 0.52 10.01
C HIS A 132 -20.65 0.59 8.81
N ASP A 133 -20.79 1.66 8.05
CA ASP A 133 -19.85 2.01 7.00
C ASP A 133 -18.52 2.48 7.61
N LEU A 134 -17.41 2.07 7.00
CA LEU A 134 -16.07 2.52 7.36
C LEU A 134 -15.59 3.55 6.35
N ASN A 135 -15.02 4.65 6.83
CA ASN A 135 -14.49 5.72 5.99
C ASN A 135 -12.97 5.73 6.03
N MET A 136 -12.36 5.96 4.87
CA MET A 136 -10.93 6.11 4.69
C MET A 136 -10.52 7.50 5.19
N VAL A 137 -9.75 7.54 6.27
CA VAL A 137 -9.34 8.80 6.92
C VAL A 137 -7.85 8.79 7.30
N PRO A 138 -7.19 9.95 7.32
CA PRO A 138 -5.86 10.08 7.87
C PRO A 138 -5.96 10.21 9.40
N SER A 139 -5.51 9.22 10.17
CA SER A 139 -5.45 9.34 11.63
C SER A 139 -4.35 8.47 12.24
N PRO A 140 -3.94 8.68 13.50
CA PRO A 140 -3.13 7.71 14.24
C PRO A 140 -4.00 6.60 14.82
N GLY A 141 -3.42 5.42 15.02
CA GLY A 141 -4.10 4.32 15.72
C GLY A 141 -3.43 2.97 15.54
N GLY A 142 -4.04 1.95 16.15
CA GLY A 142 -3.72 0.54 15.95
C GLY A 142 -4.86 -0.17 15.24
N CYS A 143 -4.51 -1.16 14.42
CA CYS A 143 -5.48 -1.97 13.69
C CYS A 143 -6.16 -2.94 14.65
N ARG A 144 -7.50 -3.00 14.60
CA ARG A 144 -8.28 -3.90 15.45
C ARG A 144 -8.04 -5.38 15.16
N VAL A 145 -7.62 -5.71 13.93
CA VAL A 145 -7.46 -7.09 13.45
C VAL A 145 -6.07 -7.62 13.79
N CYS A 146 -5.02 -6.98 13.29
CA CYS A 146 -3.65 -7.47 13.47
C CYS A 146 -2.90 -6.82 14.64
N SER A 147 -3.51 -5.85 15.35
CA SER A 147 -2.90 -5.09 16.45
C SER A 147 -1.65 -4.25 16.09
N GLU A 148 -1.29 -4.18 14.81
CA GLU A 148 -0.18 -3.38 14.31
C GLU A 148 -0.57 -1.90 14.14
N VAL A 149 0.44 -1.03 14.08
CA VAL A 149 0.27 0.41 13.85
C VAL A 149 -0.39 0.66 12.49
N LEU A 150 -1.41 1.52 12.49
CA LEU A 150 -2.06 1.95 11.25
C LEU A 150 -1.18 3.00 10.55
N PRO A 151 -0.95 2.85 9.23
CA PRO A 151 -0.43 3.95 8.44
C PRO A 151 -1.44 5.11 8.47
N ILE A 152 -1.00 6.28 8.01
CA ILE A 152 -1.80 7.51 8.06
C ILE A 152 -3.21 7.24 7.53
N TRP A 153 -3.34 6.69 6.31
CA TRP A 153 -4.64 6.35 5.71
C TRP A 153 -5.10 4.93 6.03
N HIS A 154 -6.27 4.82 6.64
CA HIS A 154 -6.91 3.55 6.97
C HIS A 154 -8.43 3.72 7.16
N TYR A 155 -9.15 2.61 7.27
CA TYR A 155 -10.60 2.64 7.44
C TYR A 155 -10.99 2.74 8.91
N VAL A 156 -11.93 3.64 9.20
CA VAL A 156 -12.44 3.92 10.54
C VAL A 156 -13.96 3.96 10.53
N CYS A 157 -14.58 3.32 11.51
CA CYS A 157 -16.00 3.57 11.82
C CYS A 157 -16.12 4.88 12.60
N GLY A 158 -17.00 5.79 12.16
CA GLY A 158 -17.26 7.04 12.85
C GLY A 158 -18.03 6.88 14.17
N GLY A 159 -18.28 8.01 14.85
CA GLY A 159 -19.08 8.07 16.07
C GLY A 159 -18.35 7.56 17.31
N SER A 160 -19.04 6.79 18.15
CA SER A 160 -18.49 6.18 19.37
C SER A 160 -17.79 4.83 19.14
N CYS A 161 -17.77 4.33 17.90
CA CYS A 161 -17.10 3.08 17.57
C CYS A 161 -15.58 3.30 17.50
N LEU A 162 -14.81 2.44 18.17
CA LEU A 162 -13.33 2.46 18.12
C LEU A 162 -12.78 1.50 17.05
N PHE A 163 -13.58 1.20 16.01
CA PHE A 163 -13.20 0.23 14.99
C PHE A 163 -12.32 0.90 13.92
N LYS A 164 -11.04 0.53 13.91
CA LYS A 164 -10.04 0.97 12.92
C LYS A 164 -9.32 -0.22 12.34
N VAL A 165 -9.07 -0.22 11.04
CA VAL A 165 -8.50 -1.39 10.35
C VAL A 165 -7.64 -0.97 9.15
N HIS A 166 -6.53 -1.68 8.91
CA HIS A 166 -5.75 -1.52 7.68
C HIS A 166 -6.61 -1.83 6.46
N VAL A 167 -6.31 -1.22 5.32
CA VAL A 167 -6.94 -1.58 4.04
C VAL A 167 -6.75 -3.06 3.70
N SER A 168 -5.66 -3.70 4.14
CA SER A 168 -5.43 -5.12 3.95
C SER A 168 -6.19 -6.01 4.95
N CYS A 169 -6.67 -5.47 6.07
CA CYS A 169 -7.29 -6.27 7.13
C CYS A 169 -8.83 -6.21 7.11
N VAL A 170 -9.41 -5.46 6.18
CA VAL A 170 -10.86 -5.22 6.02
C VAL A 170 -11.71 -6.47 5.84
N THR A 171 -11.15 -7.58 5.34
CA THR A 171 -11.84 -8.87 5.17
C THR A 171 -11.53 -9.88 6.28
N GLY A 172 -10.52 -9.63 7.11
CA GLY A 172 -10.08 -10.56 8.16
C GLY A 172 -9.15 -11.67 7.69
N GLU A 173 -8.76 -11.68 6.42
CA GLU A 173 -7.73 -12.59 5.92
C GLU A 173 -6.35 -12.11 6.37
N GLU A 174 -5.66 -12.93 7.17
CA GLU A 174 -4.24 -12.70 7.49
C GLU A 174 -3.42 -12.71 6.20
N PRO A 175 -2.51 -11.74 5.97
CA PRO A 175 -1.62 -11.79 4.83
C PRO A 175 -0.69 -13.00 4.98
N SER A 176 -1.01 -14.08 4.25
CA SER A 176 -0.25 -15.33 4.23
C SER A 176 1.24 -15.06 3.98
N GLY A 177 2.04 -15.08 5.04
CA GLY A 177 3.48 -14.77 4.93
C GLY A 177 4.26 -14.54 6.22
N ALA A 178 3.66 -14.60 7.41
CA ALA A 178 4.40 -14.66 8.67
C ALA A 178 4.63 -16.13 9.05
N GLU A 179 5.82 -16.65 8.75
CA GLU A 179 6.26 -17.92 9.32
C GLU A 179 6.31 -17.80 10.85
N GLN A 180 5.51 -18.64 11.50
CA GLN A 180 5.44 -18.75 12.95
C GLN A 180 6.73 -19.40 13.46
N GLY A 181 7.58 -18.61 14.11
CA GLY A 181 8.62 -19.13 15.01
C GLY A 181 7.94 -19.68 16.26
N SER A 182 7.63 -20.98 16.25
CA SER A 182 7.23 -21.73 17.43
C SER A 182 8.38 -21.81 18.44
N ALA A 183 8.15 -21.36 19.67
CA ALA A 183 8.92 -21.77 20.84
C ALA A 183 8.01 -21.96 22.06
N GLY A 184 7.57 -23.21 22.23
CA GLY A 184 7.62 -23.98 23.49
C GLY A 184 6.95 -23.45 24.76
N GLN A 185 5.90 -24.14 25.18
CA GLN A 185 5.35 -24.11 26.54
C GLN A 185 6.23 -24.88 27.56
N GLY A 186 6.15 -24.47 28.83
CA GLY A 186 6.55 -25.22 30.02
C GLY A 186 7.55 -24.43 30.89
N ASN A 187 7.38 -24.24 32.19
CA ASN A 187 6.40 -24.76 33.14
C ASN A 187 6.40 -23.83 34.39
N SER A 188 5.30 -23.82 35.13
CA SER A 188 5.17 -23.08 36.39
C SER A 188 6.08 -23.66 37.49
N SER A 189 6.68 -22.80 38.31
CA SER A 189 6.98 -23.09 39.72
C SER A 189 7.16 -21.79 40.50
N SER A 190 6.25 -21.63 41.45
CA SER A 190 6.21 -20.67 42.55
C SER A 190 7.41 -20.78 43.48
N HIS A 191 8.04 -19.66 43.86
CA HIS A 191 8.56 -19.36 45.22
C HIS A 191 8.99 -17.89 45.33
N GLN A 192 8.53 -17.21 46.39
CA GLN A 192 9.02 -15.95 46.98
C GLN A 192 9.23 -16.27 48.49
N PRO A 193 9.77 -15.38 49.35
CA PRO A 193 10.82 -14.34 49.21
C PRO A 193 11.80 -14.32 50.41
N GLN A 194 13.10 -14.02 50.27
CA GLN A 194 13.97 -13.65 51.43
C GLN A 194 15.09 -12.69 50.97
N THR A 195 14.99 -11.38 51.24
CA THR A 195 15.60 -10.58 52.35
C THR A 195 17.11 -10.29 52.21
N GLN A 196 17.45 -9.00 52.24
CA GLN A 196 18.79 -8.38 52.19
C GLN A 196 19.65 -8.68 53.45
N PRO A 197 20.93 -8.26 53.51
CA PRO A 197 21.26 -6.87 53.90
C PRO A 197 22.46 -6.21 53.16
N GLU A 198 22.44 -4.88 53.10
CA GLU A 198 23.57 -3.95 52.82
C GLU A 198 24.30 -3.60 54.14
N PRO A 199 25.62 -3.31 54.12
CA PRO A 199 26.12 -1.95 54.44
C PRO A 199 27.37 -1.55 53.60
N GLU A 200 27.43 -0.39 52.95
CA GLU A 200 27.87 0.98 53.38
C GLU A 200 29.30 1.37 52.89
N PRO A 201 29.73 2.66 52.91
CA PRO A 201 30.18 3.37 51.70
C PRO A 201 31.62 3.93 51.80
N GLN A 202 32.19 4.43 50.68
CA GLN A 202 33.31 5.39 50.73
C GLN A 202 33.56 6.18 49.41
N GLN A 203 33.15 7.46 49.48
CA GLN A 203 33.72 8.74 48.99
C GLN A 203 34.74 8.82 47.83
N GLY A 204 34.53 9.81 46.93
CA GLY A 204 35.62 10.51 46.22
C GLY A 204 35.31 11.18 44.85
N THR A 205 34.67 12.37 44.88
CA THR A 205 34.79 13.57 43.99
C THR A 205 35.46 13.46 42.59
N THR A 206 34.90 13.93 41.46
CA THR A 206 34.83 15.37 41.04
C THR A 206 34.15 15.58 39.64
N THR A 207 33.51 16.76 39.50
CA THR A 207 33.29 17.65 38.30
C THR A 207 32.25 17.37 37.18
N ALA A 208 31.16 18.14 37.26
CA ALA A 208 30.64 19.17 36.31
C ALA A 208 30.09 18.79 34.91
N ASP A 209 28.76 18.93 34.82
CA ASP A 209 27.91 19.53 33.78
C ASP A 209 28.31 19.47 32.30
N GLN A 210 27.41 18.86 31.50
CA GLN A 210 26.90 19.49 30.27
C GLN A 210 25.62 18.80 29.76
N THR A 211 24.53 19.56 29.84
CA THR A 211 23.46 19.76 28.86
C THR A 211 22.88 18.54 28.12
N THR A 212 21.64 18.23 28.51
CA THR A 212 20.69 17.38 27.79
C THR A 212 20.29 18.02 26.45
N SER A 213 20.62 17.36 25.34
CA SER A 213 19.94 17.57 24.05
C SER A 213 19.36 16.25 23.59
N GLY A 214 18.05 16.12 23.80
CA GLY A 214 17.25 14.95 23.42
C GLY A 214 17.24 14.79 21.90
N SER A 215 18.15 13.96 21.41
CA SER A 215 18.14 13.52 20.02
C SER A 215 17.00 12.51 19.87
N GLN A 216 15.89 12.94 19.27
CA GLN A 216 14.79 12.06 18.89
C GLN A 216 15.32 11.06 17.86
N SER A 217 15.50 9.82 18.30
CA SER A 217 15.88 8.70 17.46
C SER A 217 14.77 8.44 16.44
N ILE A 218 14.99 8.87 15.19
CA ILE A 218 14.18 8.46 14.05
C ILE A 218 14.30 6.93 13.95
N VAL A 219 13.21 6.23 14.24
CA VAL A 219 13.15 4.77 14.08
C VAL A 219 13.25 4.46 12.60
N VAL A 220 14.44 4.07 12.15
CA VAL A 220 14.67 3.56 10.80
C VAL A 220 13.99 2.21 10.70
N ILE A 221 12.77 2.20 10.16
CA ILE A 221 12.05 0.98 9.83
C ILE A 221 12.83 0.26 8.72
N LYS A 222 13.58 -0.79 9.06
CA LYS A 222 14.11 -1.74 8.08
C LYS A 222 12.92 -2.52 7.50
N ARG A 223 12.56 -2.28 6.24
CA ARG A 223 11.52 -3.04 5.53
C ARG A 223 12.09 -3.74 4.29
N SER A 224 11.70 -5.01 4.19
CA SER A 224 12.10 -6.03 3.24
C SER A 224 11.70 -5.71 1.79
N ARG A 225 12.46 -6.20 0.81
CA ARG A 225 12.30 -6.04 -0.65
C ARG A 225 11.05 -6.71 -1.25
N ARG A 226 9.90 -6.75 -0.55
CA ARG A 226 8.63 -7.34 -1.02
C ARG A 226 7.52 -6.28 -1.14
N THR A 227 7.76 -5.19 -1.85
CA THR A 227 6.89 -3.99 -1.89
C THR A 227 6.05 -3.85 -3.16
N THR A 228 5.66 -4.96 -3.80
CA THR A 228 4.70 -4.95 -4.93
C THR A 228 3.46 -5.81 -4.66
N ARG A 229 3.48 -6.67 -3.64
CA ARG A 229 2.34 -7.55 -3.31
C ARG A 229 1.32 -6.88 -2.39
N VAL A 230 1.76 -5.94 -1.55
CA VAL A 230 0.90 -5.31 -0.54
C VAL A 230 -0.06 -4.31 -1.19
N ALA A 231 0.40 -3.41 -2.07
CA ALA A 231 -0.52 -2.55 -2.86
C ALA A 231 -1.50 -3.35 -3.74
N LYS A 232 -1.03 -4.45 -4.39
CA LYS A 232 -1.89 -5.36 -5.16
C LYS A 232 -2.99 -5.98 -4.32
N PHE A 233 -2.63 -6.44 -3.13
CA PHE A 233 -3.57 -7.05 -2.18
C PHE A 233 -4.57 -6.03 -1.64
N ILE A 234 -4.10 -4.85 -1.22
CA ILE A 234 -4.91 -3.71 -0.75
C ILE A 234 -6.03 -3.38 -1.74
N LEU A 235 -5.70 -3.35 -3.04
CA LEU A 235 -6.65 -2.95 -4.08
C LEU A 235 -7.61 -4.05 -4.49
N LYS A 236 -7.12 -5.30 -4.56
CA LYS A 236 -8.00 -6.45 -4.75
C LYS A 236 -9.04 -6.50 -3.63
N GLN A 237 -8.61 -6.40 -2.37
CA GLN A 237 -9.52 -6.49 -1.22
C GLN A 237 -10.50 -5.32 -1.17
N ALA A 238 -10.03 -4.08 -1.39
CA ALA A 238 -10.90 -2.92 -1.37
C ALA A 238 -11.93 -2.94 -2.52
N PHE A 239 -11.54 -3.43 -3.71
CA PHE A 239 -12.44 -3.61 -4.84
C PHE A 239 -13.44 -4.74 -4.62
N SER A 240 -12.99 -5.89 -4.13
CA SER A 240 -13.86 -7.03 -3.79
C SER A 240 -14.93 -6.62 -2.77
N ILE A 241 -14.56 -5.89 -1.72
CA ILE A 241 -15.53 -5.38 -0.75
C ILE A 241 -16.53 -4.41 -1.39
N ALA A 242 -16.05 -3.45 -2.19
CA ALA A 242 -16.93 -2.50 -2.86
C ALA A 242 -17.92 -3.21 -3.81
N LEU A 243 -17.42 -4.23 -4.53
CA LEU A 243 -18.21 -5.05 -5.43
C LEU A 243 -19.24 -5.89 -4.68
N ASP A 244 -18.84 -6.57 -3.60
CA ASP A 244 -19.75 -7.35 -2.76
C ASP A 244 -20.82 -6.46 -2.13
N ALA A 245 -20.45 -5.25 -1.67
CA ALA A 245 -21.42 -4.27 -1.19
C ALA A 245 -22.42 -3.85 -2.27
N ALA A 246 -21.97 -3.67 -3.52
CA ALA A 246 -22.84 -3.31 -4.64
C ALA A 246 -23.73 -4.46 -5.13
N THR A 247 -23.32 -5.71 -4.90
CA THR A 247 -23.97 -6.92 -5.45
C THR A 247 -24.67 -7.78 -4.40
N GLY A 248 -24.73 -7.33 -3.13
CA GLY A 248 -25.31 -8.13 -2.04
C GLY A 248 -24.48 -9.36 -1.68
N GLY A 249 -23.16 -9.30 -1.84
CA GLY A 249 -22.21 -10.36 -1.48
C GLY A 249 -21.97 -11.41 -2.56
N LEU A 250 -22.47 -11.20 -3.78
CA LEU A 250 -22.38 -12.18 -4.87
C LEU A 250 -21.24 -11.90 -5.85
N GLY A 251 -20.70 -10.68 -5.87
CA GLY A 251 -19.81 -10.21 -6.91
C GLY A 251 -18.41 -10.82 -6.86
N SER A 252 -17.74 -10.82 -5.71
CA SER A 252 -16.41 -11.45 -5.58
C SER A 252 -16.45 -12.96 -5.81
N PRO A 253 -17.40 -13.73 -5.24
CA PRO A 253 -17.54 -15.15 -5.56
C PRO A 253 -17.75 -15.43 -7.06
N LEU A 254 -18.56 -14.61 -7.74
CA LEU A 254 -18.77 -14.75 -9.18
C LEU A 254 -17.50 -14.45 -9.98
N ILE A 255 -16.73 -13.42 -9.62
CA ILE A 255 -15.45 -13.13 -10.27
C ILE A 255 -14.47 -14.28 -10.11
N GLU A 256 -14.40 -14.91 -8.93
CA GLU A 256 -13.51 -16.04 -8.68
C GLU A 256 -13.91 -17.29 -9.46
N ILE A 257 -15.22 -17.61 -9.51
CA ILE A 257 -15.74 -18.72 -10.33
C ILE A 257 -15.43 -18.48 -11.81
N LEU A 258 -15.64 -17.26 -12.31
CA LEU A 258 -15.34 -16.91 -13.70
C LEU A 258 -13.84 -17.00 -14.00
N ALA A 259 -12.99 -16.56 -13.07
CA ALA A 259 -11.54 -16.67 -13.21
C ALA A 259 -11.07 -18.14 -13.26
N GLN A 260 -11.70 -19.04 -12.49
CA GLN A 260 -11.42 -20.48 -12.51
C GLN A 260 -11.97 -21.19 -13.75
N ALA A 261 -13.08 -20.73 -14.32
CA ALA A 261 -13.68 -21.31 -15.52
C ALA A 261 -12.99 -20.88 -16.83
N LEU A 262 -12.22 -19.78 -16.80
CA LEU A 262 -11.50 -19.22 -17.95
C LEU A 262 -9.99 -19.50 -17.93
N GLY A 263 -9.48 -20.20 -16.91
CA GLY A 263 -8.09 -20.66 -16.79
C GLY A 263 -7.94 -22.15 -17.12
#